data_AF-A0A7C6NXK7-F1
#
_entry.id   AF-A0A7C6NXK7-F1
#
_cell.length_a   1.000
_cell.length_b   1.000
_cell.length_c   1.000
_cell.angle_alpha   90.00
_cell.angle_beta   90.00
_cell.angle_gamma   90.00
#
_symmetry.space_group_name_H-M   'P 1'
#
loop_
_entity.id
_entity.type
_entity.pdbx_description
1 polymer ?
#
loop_
_entity_poly.entity_id
_entity_poly.type
_entity_poly.pdbx_seq_one_letter_code
_entity_poly.pdbx_strand_id
1 'polypeptide(L)'
;MEKAFTQRYSEDRSQGHLQFTFYCGLCGGKYTAPAAEMPGKRGLFPGRSWKKAYRAAFDAAQEDAREHFNRCVSCKQWVCDQDFNPDFGLCMACDPGKGG
;
A
#
# COMPACT_ATOMS: atom_id res chain seq x y z
N MET A 1 2.01 12.49 8.81
CA MET A 1 2.36 11.48 7.79
C MET A 1 1.21 10.51 7.79
N GLU A 2 0.58 10.29 6.64
CA GLU A 2 -0.50 9.30 6.56
C GLU A 2 0.11 7.92 6.73
N LYS A 3 -0.58 7.05 7.48
CA LYS A 3 -0.09 5.70 7.75
C LYS A 3 -0.62 4.78 6.67
N ALA A 4 0.27 4.17 5.90
CA ALA A 4 -0.08 3.05 5.04
C ALA A 4 -0.53 1.86 5.90
N PHE A 5 -1.35 0.99 5.32
CA PHE A 5 -1.71 -0.27 5.95
C PHE A 5 -0.52 -1.25 6.00
N THR A 6 0.37 -1.20 5.01
CA THR A 6 1.61 -2.00 5.00
C THR A 6 2.67 -1.38 5.91
N GLN A 7 3.56 -2.22 6.45
CA GLN A 7 4.72 -1.75 7.23
C GLN A 7 5.75 -1.01 6.37
N ARG A 8 5.79 -1.32 5.07
CA ARG A 8 6.72 -0.75 4.10
C ARG A 8 5.95 -0.27 2.88
N TYR A 9 6.15 0.98 2.53
CA TYR A 9 5.69 1.58 1.28
C TYR A 9 6.70 2.64 0.83
N SER A 10 6.70 2.92 -0.46
CA SER A 10 7.48 3.97 -1.10
C SER A 10 6.53 4.89 -1.85
N GLU A 11 6.81 6.18 -1.81
CA GLU A 11 6.13 7.17 -2.64
C GLU A 11 7.11 7.69 -3.70
N ASP A 12 6.68 7.71 -4.95
CA ASP A 12 7.40 8.35 -6.05
C ASP A 12 6.61 9.58 -6.53
N ARG A 13 7.33 10.68 -6.76
CA ARG A 13 6.74 11.98 -7.09
C ARG A 13 7.38 12.48 -8.38
N SER A 14 6.80 12.13 -9.51
CA SER A 14 7.37 12.38 -10.83
C SER A 14 6.48 13.28 -11.68
N GLN A 15 7.00 14.43 -12.11
CA GLN A 15 6.38 15.35 -13.10
C GLN A 15 4.89 15.68 -12.87
N GLY A 16 4.44 15.77 -11.62
CA GLY A 16 3.04 16.05 -11.29
C GLY A 16 2.17 14.80 -11.13
N HIS A 17 2.73 13.61 -11.23
CA HIS A 17 2.12 12.36 -10.81
C HIS A 17 2.68 11.95 -9.45
N LEU A 18 1.83 11.26 -8.68
CA LEU A 18 2.16 10.69 -7.40
C LEU A 18 1.83 9.21 -7.45
N GLN A 19 2.83 8.37 -7.24
CA GLN A 19 2.69 6.94 -7.31
C GLN A 19 3.08 6.32 -5.97
N PHE A 20 2.29 5.35 -5.53
CA PHE A 20 2.53 4.63 -4.28
C PHE A 20 2.84 3.18 -4.58
N THR A 21 3.91 2.69 -3.97
CA THR A 21 4.33 1.29 -4.06
C THR A 21 4.30 0.68 -2.67
N PHE A 22 3.52 -0.38 -2.50
CA PHE A 22 3.38 -1.12 -1.25
C PHE A 22 4.18 -2.40 -1.32
N TYR A 23 4.77 -2.83 -0.20
CA TYR A 23 5.63 -4.01 -0.15
C TYR A 23 5.05 -5.07 0.80
N CYS A 24 5.17 -6.32 0.37
CA CYS A 24 4.89 -7.49 1.19
C CYS A 24 5.87 -7.57 2.35
N GLY A 25 5.35 -7.79 3.55
CA GLY A 25 6.18 -7.94 4.74
C GLY A 25 6.92 -9.28 4.84
N LEU A 26 6.63 -10.26 3.97
CA LEU A 26 7.31 -11.57 3.93
C LEU A 26 8.30 -11.66 2.76
N CYS A 27 7.83 -11.78 1.52
CA CYS A 27 8.73 -11.91 0.36
C CYS A 27 9.37 -10.58 -0.12
N GLY A 28 8.85 -9.42 0.31
CA GLY A 28 9.26 -8.13 -0.24
C GLY A 28 8.69 -7.82 -1.64
N GLY A 29 7.75 -8.64 -2.13
CA GLY A 29 6.98 -8.40 -3.35
C GLY A 29 6.35 -7.01 -3.33
N LYS A 30 6.32 -6.34 -4.49
CA LYS A 30 5.86 -4.95 -4.61
C LYS A 30 4.58 -4.90 -5.42
N TYR A 31 3.67 -4.05 -4.98
CA TYR A 31 2.49 -3.66 -5.72
C TYR A 31 2.54 -2.16 -5.92
N THR A 32 2.44 -1.74 -7.18
CA THR A 32 2.46 -0.32 -7.53
C THR A 32 1.07 0.08 -7.96
N ALA A 33 0.43 0.94 -7.16
CA ALA A 33 -0.88 1.48 -7.45
C ALA A 33 -0.83 2.41 -8.68
N PRO A 34 -1.98 2.68 -9.32
CA PRO A 34 -2.08 3.66 -10.39
C PRO A 34 -1.52 5.01 -9.96
N ALA A 35 -0.82 5.69 -10.86
CA ALA A 35 -0.29 7.01 -10.59
C ALA A 35 -1.43 8.04 -10.54
N ALA A 36 -1.52 8.80 -9.45
CA ALA A 36 -2.52 9.85 -9.30
C ALA A 36 -1.97 11.19 -9.79
N GLU A 37 -2.79 11.92 -10.54
CA GLU A 37 -2.46 13.27 -10.99
C GLU A 37 -2.55 14.25 -9.81
N MET A 38 -1.44 14.95 -9.56
CA MET A 38 -1.35 15.94 -8.51
C MET A 38 -1.54 17.35 -9.08
N PRO A 39 -2.35 18.20 -8.44
CA PRO A 39 -2.45 19.59 -8.83
C PRO A 39 -1.08 20.25 -8.69
N GLY A 40 -0.59 20.85 -9.78
CA GLY A 40 0.68 21.55 -9.78
C GLY A 40 0.70 22.70 -8.77
N LYS A 41 1.90 23.17 -8.39
CA LYS A 41 2.07 24.32 -7.45
C LYS A 41 1.61 25.68 -8.03
N ARG A 42 0.88 25.70 -9.15
CA ARG A 42 0.35 26.93 -9.77
C ARG A 42 -1.06 27.18 -9.21
N GLY A 43 -1.16 28.07 -8.23
CA GLY A 43 -2.43 28.50 -7.65
C GLY A 43 -2.27 29.33 -6.36
N LEU A 44 -3.35 30.02 -5.95
CA LEU A 44 -3.38 30.97 -4.82
C LEU A 44 -3.13 30.31 -3.44
N PHE A 45 -3.29 28.98 -3.32
CA PHE A 45 -3.08 28.21 -2.09
C PHE A 45 -2.38 26.87 -2.34
N PRO A 46 -1.08 26.86 -2.65
CA PRO A 46 -0.36 25.67 -3.15
C PRO A 46 -0.26 24.51 -2.14
N GLY A 47 -0.43 24.76 -0.83
CA GLY A 47 -0.28 23.74 0.22
C GLY A 47 -1.57 23.02 0.62
N ARG A 48 -2.74 23.70 0.55
CA ARG A 48 -4.02 23.13 1.00
C ARG A 48 -4.62 22.19 -0.04
N SER A 49 -4.55 22.57 -1.31
CA SER A 49 -4.97 21.73 -2.44
C SER A 49 -4.12 20.47 -2.54
N TRP A 50 -2.80 20.61 -2.39
CA TRP A 50 -1.87 19.49 -2.45
C TRP A 50 -2.14 18.44 -1.37
N LYS A 51 -2.32 18.86 -0.10
CA LYS A 51 -2.60 17.91 0.99
C LYS A 51 -3.92 17.16 0.80
N LYS A 52 -4.95 17.83 0.26
CA LYS A 52 -6.24 17.19 -0.05
C LYS A 52 -6.09 16.18 -1.19
N ALA A 53 -5.43 16.57 -2.28
CA ALA A 53 -5.18 15.69 -3.42
C ALA A 53 -4.31 14.49 -3.04
N TYR A 54 -3.25 14.71 -2.24
CA TYR A 54 -2.38 13.66 -1.74
C TYR A 54 -3.19 12.63 -0.95
N ARG A 55 -4.03 13.10 -0.02
CA ARG A 55 -4.86 12.20 0.80
C ARG A 55 -5.83 11.39 -0.05
N ALA A 56 -6.49 12.02 -1.03
CA ALA A 56 -7.38 11.33 -1.95
C ALA A 56 -6.63 10.28 -2.79
N ALA A 57 -5.46 10.63 -3.33
CA ALA A 57 -4.60 9.73 -4.07
C ALA A 57 -4.09 8.56 -3.22
N PHE A 58 -3.72 8.83 -1.97
CA PHE A 58 -3.22 7.83 -1.04
C PHE A 58 -4.32 6.89 -0.56
N ASP A 59 -5.52 7.40 -0.34
CA ASP A 59 -6.68 6.58 0.04
C ASP A 59 -7.06 5.63 -1.10
N ALA A 60 -7.20 6.14 -2.32
CA ALA A 60 -7.45 5.33 -3.51
C ALA A 60 -6.37 4.25 -3.71
N ALA A 61 -5.10 4.64 -3.67
CA ALA A 61 -3.99 3.69 -3.81
C ALA A 61 -3.96 2.61 -2.71
N GLN A 62 -4.41 2.94 -1.50
CA GLN A 62 -4.56 1.96 -0.43
C GLN A 62 -5.74 1.03 -0.64
N GLU A 63 -6.87 1.51 -1.15
CA GLU A 63 -8.03 0.69 -1.50
C GLU A 63 -7.67 -0.31 -2.60
N ASP A 64 -7.05 0.15 -3.69
CA ASP A 64 -6.56 -0.71 -4.77
C ASP A 64 -5.58 -1.77 -4.23
N ALA A 65 -4.60 -1.35 -3.43
CA ALA A 65 -3.62 -2.28 -2.88
C ALA A 65 -4.26 -3.26 -1.88
N ARG A 66 -5.31 -2.91 -1.14
CA ARG A 66 -5.98 -3.84 -0.22
C ARG A 66 -6.60 -5.04 -0.93
N GLU A 67 -6.91 -4.94 -2.22
CA GLU A 67 -7.42 -6.08 -2.99
C GLU A 67 -6.33 -7.12 -3.31
N HIS A 68 -5.05 -6.73 -3.24
CA HIS A 68 -3.89 -7.59 -3.53
C HIS A 68 -3.08 -8.00 -2.30
N PHE A 69 -3.48 -7.50 -1.13
CA PHE A 69 -2.84 -7.82 0.13
C PHE A 69 -3.85 -8.30 1.15
N ASN A 70 -3.44 -9.30 1.91
CA ASN A 70 -4.23 -9.87 2.97
C ASN A 70 -3.55 -9.69 4.32
N ARG A 71 -4.35 -9.42 5.36
CA ARG A 71 -3.85 -9.19 6.72
C ARG A 71 -3.89 -10.49 7.52
N CYS A 72 -2.73 -10.98 7.93
CA CYS A 72 -2.63 -12.14 8.80
C CYS A 72 -3.35 -11.89 10.14
N VAL A 73 -4.22 -12.81 10.56
CA VAL A 73 -4.95 -12.66 11.83
C VAL A 73 -4.05 -12.79 13.06
N SER A 74 -2.92 -13.52 12.94
CA SER A 74 -1.95 -13.74 14.02
C SER A 74 -1.00 -12.55 14.20
N CYS A 75 -0.10 -12.31 13.22
CA CYS A 75 0.92 -11.27 13.32
C CYS A 75 0.45 -9.87 12.87
N LYS A 76 -0.78 -9.75 12.33
CA LYS A 76 -1.36 -8.51 11.82
C LYS A 76 -0.59 -7.87 10.66
N GLN A 77 0.37 -8.60 10.07
CA GLN A 77 1.16 -8.17 8.93
C GLN A 77 0.36 -8.32 7.64
N TRP A 78 0.56 -7.38 6.73
CA TRP A 78 0.00 -7.44 5.38
C TRP A 78 0.97 -8.14 4.46
N VAL A 79 0.48 -9.14 3.75
CA VAL A 79 1.22 -10.01 2.86
C VAL A 79 0.50 -10.11 1.53
N CYS A 80 1.24 -10.34 0.45
CA CYS A 80 0.62 -10.57 -0.86
C CYS A 80 -0.15 -11.90 -0.87
N ASP A 81 -1.02 -12.08 -1.86
CA ASP A 81 -1.84 -13.29 -2.01
C ASP A 81 -1.01 -14.59 -2.06
N GLN A 82 0.23 -14.52 -2.56
CA GLN A 82 1.13 -15.68 -2.64
C GLN A 82 1.64 -16.13 -1.26
N ASP A 83 1.82 -15.18 -0.34
CA ASP A 83 2.34 -15.42 1.01
C ASP A 83 1.20 -15.51 2.05
N PHE A 84 -0.05 -15.58 1.58
CA PHE A 84 -1.25 -15.64 2.41
C PHE A 84 -1.97 -16.97 2.22
N ASN A 85 -2.35 -17.60 3.33
CA ASN A 85 -3.22 -18.76 3.33
C ASN A 85 -4.66 -18.31 3.59
N PRO A 86 -5.53 -18.32 2.57
CA PRO A 86 -6.92 -17.88 2.72
C PRO A 86 -7.77 -18.83 3.58
N ASP A 87 -7.41 -20.11 3.69
CA ASP A 87 -8.19 -21.10 4.45
C ASP A 87 -8.16 -20.81 5.96
N PHE A 88 -7.02 -20.34 6.47
CA PHE A 88 -6.83 -20.01 7.89
C PHE A 88 -6.72 -18.51 8.18
N GLY A 89 -6.64 -17.67 7.15
CA GLY A 89 -6.41 -16.24 7.29
C GLY A 89 -5.03 -15.89 7.86
N LEU A 90 -4.04 -16.77 7.66
CA LEU A 90 -2.69 -16.66 8.19
C LEU A 90 -1.70 -16.42 7.07
N CYS A 91 -0.61 -15.71 7.36
CA CYS A 91 0.51 -15.68 6.43
C CYS A 91 1.32 -16.98 6.51
N MET A 92 2.06 -17.30 5.44
CA MET A 92 2.87 -18.52 5.33
C MET A 92 3.94 -18.65 6.42
N ALA A 93 4.35 -17.52 7.03
CA ALA A 93 5.27 -17.55 8.18
C ALA A 93 4.59 -17.93 9.51
N CYS A 94 3.28 -17.69 9.64
CA CYS A 94 2.49 -18.00 10.85
C CYS A 94 1.72 -19.32 10.74
N ASP A 95 1.60 -19.88 9.54
CA ASP A 95 1.07 -21.22 9.30
C ASP A 95 2.25 -22.19 9.03
N PRO A 96 2.93 -22.69 10.06
CA PRO A 96 4.06 -23.62 9.90
C PRO A 96 3.64 -24.99 9.34
N GLY A 97 2.35 -25.25 9.10
CA GLY A 97 1.80 -26.53 8.62
C GLY A 97 2.14 -26.87 7.16
N LYS A 98 2.77 -25.96 6.41
CA LYS A 98 3.33 -26.21 5.06
C LYS A 98 4.87 -26.29 5.06
N GLY A 99 5.48 -26.56 6.21
CA GLY A 99 6.94 -26.67 6.37
C GLY A 99 7.36 -27.84 7.28
N GLY A 100 6.72 -29.00 7.13
CA GLY A 100 7.10 -30.26 7.77
C GLY A 100 7.20 -31.38 6.75
#